data_AF-A0A1W9MUS4-F1
#
_entry.id   AF-A0A1W9MUS4-F1
#
_cell.length_a   1.000
_cell.length_b   1.000
_cell.length_c   1.000
_cell.angle_alpha   90.00
_cell.angle_beta   90.00
_cell.angle_gamma   90.00
#
_symmetry.space_group_name_H-M   'P 1'
#
loop_
_entity.id
_entity.type
_entity.pdbx_description
1 polymer ?
#
loop_
_entity_poly.entity_id
_entity_poly.type
_entity_poly.pdbx_seq_one_letter_code
_entity_poly.pdbx_strand_id
1 'polypeptide(L)' 'SEQTVYSCEGKVHCSQMTSCEEAMYYLRNCPGTKIDGDGDGIPCEDRLCGHGW' A
#
# COMPACT_ATOMS: atom_id res chain seq x y z
N SER A 1 17.32 -12.67 -6.37
CA SER A 1 16.37 -11.79 -7.08
C SER A 1 15.07 -11.84 -6.33
N GLU A 2 14.83 -10.89 -5.44
CA GLU A 2 13.59 -10.86 -4.65
C GLU A 2 12.49 -10.30 -5.56
N GLN A 3 11.78 -11.19 -6.26
CA GLN A 3 10.52 -10.84 -6.90
C GLN A 3 9.47 -10.83 -5.79
N THR A 4 9.17 -9.66 -5.23
CA THR A 4 8.10 -9.52 -4.25
C THR A 4 6.76 -9.68 -4.98
N VAL A 5 6.26 -10.92 -5.02
CA VAL A 5 4.93 -11.22 -5.55
C VAL A 5 3.93 -10.83 -4.47
N TYR A 6 3.37 -9.62 -4.59
CA TYR A 6 2.27 -9.20 -3.74
C TYR A 6 0.98 -9.93 -4.16
N SER A 7 0.16 -10.27 -3.18
CA SER A 7 -1.16 -10.85 -3.39
C SER A 7 -2.13 -10.27 -2.36
N CYS A 8 -3.44 -10.34 -2.62
CA CYS A 8 -4.43 -9.83 -1.68
C CYS A 8 -4.61 -10.78 -0.50
N GLU A 9 -3.87 -10.54 0.59
CA GLU A 9 -3.90 -11.32 1.83
C GLU A 9 -4.88 -10.73 2.88
N GLY A 10 -5.79 -9.86 2.45
CA GLY A 10 -6.76 -9.22 3.35
C GLY A 10 -6.17 -8.14 4.25
N LYS A 11 -5.01 -7.56 3.88
CA LYS A 11 -4.47 -6.38 4.55
C LYS A 11 -5.36 -5.18 4.27
N VAL A 12 -5.66 -4.42 5.32
CA VAL A 12 -6.56 -3.25 5.27
C VAL A 12 -5.82 -1.98 5.63
N HIS A 13 -4.78 -2.06 6.48
CA HIS A 13 -4.08 -0.90 7.02
C HIS A 13 -2.59 -0.91 6.69
N CYS A 14 -1.99 0.29 6.66
CA CYS A 14 -0.57 0.51 6.36
C CYS A 14 0.40 -0.19 7.32
N SER A 15 -0.01 -0.46 8.56
CA SER A 15 0.81 -1.22 9.52
C SER A 15 1.05 -2.67 9.14
N GLN A 16 0.27 -3.22 8.20
CA GLN A 16 0.40 -4.59 7.71
C GLN A 16 1.29 -4.69 6.47
N MET A 17 1.67 -3.54 5.91
CA MET A 17 2.48 -3.41 4.70
C MET A 17 3.91 -3.02 5.07
N THR A 18 4.84 -3.44 4.22
CA THR A 18 6.28 -3.32 4.46
C THR A 18 6.97 -2.36 3.49
N SER A 19 6.30 -2.00 2.38
CA SER A 19 6.85 -1.12 1.35
C SER A 19 5.77 -0.30 0.66
N CYS A 20 6.18 0.82 0.05
CA CYS A 20 5.28 1.62 -0.78
C CYS A 20 4.79 0.83 -2.00
N GLU A 21 5.64 -0.02 -2.58
CA GLU A 21 5.28 -0.88 -3.71
C GLU A 21 4.19 -1.89 -3.34
N GLU A 22 4.25 -2.49 -2.14
CA GLU A 22 3.19 -3.35 -1.62
C GLU A 22 1.89 -2.57 -1.44
N ALA A 23 1.96 -1.38 -0.83
CA ALA A 23 0.81 -0.52 -0.61
C ALA A 23 0.14 -0.08 -1.92
N MET A 24 0.95 0.30 -2.92
CA MET A 24 0.50 0.63 -4.27
C MET A 24 -0.15 -0.56 -4.98
N TYR A 25 0.40 -1.76 -4.80
CA TYR A 25 -0.23 -2.98 -5.32
C TYR A 25 -1.60 -3.19 -4.68
N TYR A 26 -1.71 -3.10 -3.36
CA TYR A 26 -2.97 -3.29 -2.65
C TYR A 26 -4.02 -2.25 -3.03
N LEU A 27 -3.66 -0.97 -3.15
CA LEU A 27 -4.58 0.09 -3.57
C LEU A 27 -5.21 -0.19 -4.94
N ARG A 28 -4.42 -0.74 -5.87
CA ARG A 28 -4.82 -0.96 -7.26
C ARG A 28 -5.49 -2.33 -7.51
N ASN A 29 -5.12 -3.35 -6.74
CA ASN A 29 -5.49 -4.74 -7.02
C ASN A 29 -6.40 -5.36 -5.95
N CYS A 30 -6.43 -4.80 -4.74
CA CYS A 30 -7.14 -5.40 -3.60
C CYS A 30 -8.27 -4.48 -3.12
N PRO A 31 -9.55 -4.87 -3.27
CA PRO A 31 -10.66 -4.06 -2.77
C PRO A 31 -10.72 -4.09 -1.23
N GLY A 32 -11.25 -3.01 -0.63
CA GLY A 32 -11.53 -2.93 0.81
C GLY A 32 -10.36 -2.46 1.68
N THR A 33 -9.26 -2.01 1.07
CA THR A 33 -8.12 -1.41 1.77
C THR A 33 -8.44 0.01 2.26
N LYS A 34 -7.97 0.37 3.45
CA LYS A 34 -8.04 1.72 4.04
C LYS A 34 -6.64 2.27 4.24
N ILE A 35 -5.95 2.42 3.12
CA ILE A 35 -4.54 2.80 3.05
C ILE A 35 -4.32 4.13 2.36
N ASP A 36 -5.25 4.54 1.50
CA ASP A 36 -5.32 5.86 0.88
C ASP A 36 -6.41 6.65 1.62
N GLY A 37 -5.99 7.45 2.59
CA GLY A 37 -6.87 8.04 3.60
C GLY A 37 -7.57 9.30 3.12
N ASP A 38 -6.90 10.08 2.29
CA ASP A 38 -7.38 11.32 1.68
C ASP A 38 -7.87 11.12 0.24
N GLY A 39 -7.55 9.99 -0.39
CA GLY A 39 -8.08 9.59 -1.69
C GLY A 39 -7.32 10.20 -2.86
N ASP A 40 -6.05 10.57 -2.66
CA ASP A 40 -5.21 11.21 -3.68
C ASP A 40 -4.50 10.19 -4.60
N GLY A 41 -4.61 8.90 -4.26
CA GLY A 41 -3.98 7.80 -4.98
C GLY A 41 -2.60 7.38 -4.44
N ILE A 42 -2.16 7.95 -3.32
CA ILE A 42 -0.93 7.63 -2.61
C ILE A 42 -1.30 6.89 -1.32
N PRO A 43 -1.10 5.55 -1.27
CA PRO A 43 -1.39 4.80 -0.07
C PRO A 43 -0.27 4.99 0.97
N CYS A 44 -0.61 5.01 2.25
CA CYS A 44 0.35 4.98 3.35
C CYS A 44 1.35 6.13 3.33
N GLU A 45 0.89 7.33 3.00
CA GLU A 45 1.69 8.56 2.92
C GLU A 45 2.56 8.78 4.17
N ASP A 46 1.97 8.69 5.36
CA ASP A 46 2.66 8.98 6.63
C ASP A 46 3.85 8.06 6.95
N ARG A 47 3.96 6.89 6.30
CA ARG A 47 4.92 5.85 6.71
C ARG A 47 5.70 5.22 5.57
N LEU A 48 5.07 4.98 4.42
CA LEU A 48 5.63 4.22 3.31
C LEU A 48 5.85 5.07 2.07
N CYS A 49 4.86 5.86 1.65
CA CYS A 49 4.88 6.54 0.35
C CYS A 49 5.06 8.07 0.40
N GLY A 50 4.96 8.73 1.56
CA GLY A 50 5.00 10.20 1.67
C GLY A 50 6.40 10.80 1.86
N HIS A 51 7.44 9.98 1.96
CA HIS A 51 8.82 10.46 2.00
C HIS A 51 9.42 10.58 0.60
N GLY A 52 8.95 11.56 -0.18
CA GLY A 52 9.69 12.06 -1.36
C GLY A 52 8.90 12.11 -2.66
N TRP A 53 8.11 13.18 -2.81
CA TRP A 53 7.92 13.88 -4.08
C TRP A 53 8.47 15.30 -3.92
#